data_AF-A0A9D8NL11-F1
#
_entry.id   AF-A0A9D8NL11-F1
#
_cell.length_a   1.000
_cell.length_b   1.000
_cell.length_c   1.000
_cell.angle_alpha   90.00
_cell.angle_beta   90.00
_cell.angle_gamma   90.00
#
_symmetry.space_group_name_H-M   'P 1'
#
loop_
_entity.id
_entity.type
_entity.pdbx_description
1 polymer ?
#
loop_
_entity_poly.entity_id
_entity_poly.type
_entity_poly.pdbx_seq_one_letter_code
_entity_poly.pdbx_strand_id
1 'polypeptide(L)'
;MKATAPRLTRRNFVSAASVAGAAAALGSARGLGQEAKARGTDLADPARPAKHVLLIVGENFEELEFAAFTGVLAWTRVYSFKGTPINVTVAGFDKVIGGMGSMRIVPDVLVGELTDKEIESLDAVAIPCSVGPGRGRRTGRGQAHLESKPVLDIVKRVHAKGGVIATMCCSRETLAKAGLLKPEDTQCRYWTEAKKNDASRSSAADAPIVVSNRIISTMGPAVSWQSVMVLIELLLGREQAADFVKTCPWVFGQRDELTLKVPVHHVTTTKR
;
A
#
# COMPACT_ATOMS: atom_id res chain seq x y z
N MET A 1 20.81 -48.61 12.00
CA MET A 1 20.34 -47.64 13.01
C MET A 1 19.96 -46.35 12.28
N LYS A 2 18.68 -45.97 12.25
CA LYS A 2 18.17 -44.78 11.55
C LYS A 2 18.32 -43.56 12.46
N ALA A 3 19.00 -42.51 11.99
CA ALA A 3 19.14 -41.24 12.69
C ALA A 3 17.81 -40.47 12.68
N THR A 4 17.29 -40.18 13.87
CA THR A 4 16.12 -39.33 14.09
C THR A 4 16.55 -37.87 14.17
N ALA A 5 15.99 -37.02 13.30
CA ALA A 5 16.17 -35.57 13.36
C ALA A 5 15.48 -34.98 14.62
N PRO A 6 16.02 -33.93 15.25
CA PRO A 6 15.45 -33.37 16.46
C PRO A 6 14.16 -32.59 16.16
N ARG A 7 13.09 -32.89 16.92
CA ARG A 7 11.84 -32.11 16.94
C ARG A 7 12.10 -30.74 17.54
N LEU A 8 11.93 -29.68 16.74
CA LEU A 8 11.84 -28.31 17.22
C LEU A 8 10.56 -28.13 18.04
N THR A 9 10.69 -27.97 19.36
CA THR A 9 9.61 -27.59 20.26
C THR A 9 9.55 -26.06 20.39
N ARG A 10 8.33 -25.51 20.35
CA ARG A 10 7.96 -24.08 20.23
C ARG A 10 8.40 -23.14 21.38
N ARG A 11 9.34 -23.49 22.25
CA ARG A 11 9.48 -22.82 23.57
C ARG A 11 10.67 -21.89 23.82
N ASN A 12 11.59 -21.68 22.88
CA ASN A 12 12.80 -20.86 23.15
C ASN A 12 13.02 -19.67 22.19
N PHE A 13 11.99 -18.87 21.91
CA PHE A 13 12.15 -17.58 21.20
C PHE A 13 11.33 -16.46 21.84
N VAL A 14 11.41 -16.30 23.15
CA VAL A 14 11.00 -15.04 23.80
C VAL A 14 11.99 -14.73 24.91
N SER A 15 13.09 -14.08 24.56
CA SER A 15 13.95 -13.42 25.53
C SER A 15 14.76 -12.32 24.85
N ALA A 16 14.59 -11.11 25.36
CA ALA A 16 15.45 -9.94 25.16
C ALA A 16 15.51 -9.28 23.77
N ALA A 17 14.39 -8.70 23.35
CA ALA A 17 14.45 -7.37 22.74
C ALA A 17 13.65 -6.43 23.65
N SER A 18 14.33 -5.89 24.68
CA SER A 18 13.72 -4.91 25.56
C SER A 18 13.34 -3.67 24.74
N VAL A 19 12.18 -3.11 25.04
CA VAL A 19 11.61 -1.90 24.43
C VAL A 19 12.59 -0.71 24.48
N ALA A 20 13.60 -0.77 25.35
CA ALA A 20 14.68 0.20 25.47
C ALA A 20 15.59 0.27 24.22
N GLY A 21 15.80 -0.83 23.49
CA GLY A 21 16.66 -0.85 22.31
C GLY A 21 16.09 -0.10 21.10
N ALA A 22 14.77 -0.05 20.97
CA ALA A 22 14.09 0.66 19.89
C ALA A 22 14.05 2.19 20.11
N ALA A 23 14.08 2.64 21.36
CA ALA A 23 14.04 4.06 21.70
C ALA A 23 15.38 4.78 21.43
N ALA A 24 16.51 4.07 21.51
CA ALA A 24 17.84 4.65 21.30
C ALA A 24 18.15 5.00 19.83
N ALA A 25 17.44 4.43 18.86
CA ALA A 25 17.63 4.70 17.43
C ALA A 25 16.97 6.00 16.95
N LEU A 26 16.14 6.64 17.78
CA LEU A 26 15.33 7.82 17.39
C LEU A 26 16.07 9.17 17.53
N GLY A 27 17.36 9.14 17.87
CA GLY A 27 18.16 10.33 18.17
C GLY A 27 19.24 10.66 17.15
N SER A 28 18.91 10.95 15.88
CA SER A 28 19.74 11.86 15.05
C SER A 28 19.06 12.28 13.73
N ALA A 29 18.30 13.37 13.76
CA ALA A 29 17.76 13.99 12.55
C ALA A 29 18.85 14.46 11.55
N ARG A 30 20.11 14.60 11.99
CA ARG A 30 21.26 14.93 11.12
C ARG A 30 21.82 13.71 10.35
N GLY A 31 21.51 12.48 10.75
CA GLY A 31 22.00 11.26 10.09
C GLY A 31 21.16 10.80 8.89
N LEU A 32 19.86 11.08 8.91
CA LEU A 32 18.91 10.60 7.90
C LEU A 32 19.23 11.08 6.48
N GLY A 33 19.70 12.31 6.32
CA GLY A 33 20.08 12.86 5.00
C GLY A 33 21.34 12.23 4.40
N GLN A 34 22.33 11.88 5.23
CA GLN A 34 23.54 11.18 4.77
C GLN A 34 23.27 9.69 4.50
N GLU A 35 22.42 9.05 5.31
CA GLU A 35 22.01 7.66 5.07
C GLU A 35 21.09 7.50 3.85
N ALA A 36 20.23 8.47 3.56
CA ALA A 36 19.40 8.45 2.35
C ALA A 36 20.25 8.56 1.08
N LYS A 37 21.27 9.44 1.08
CA LYS A 37 22.25 9.56 -0.01
C LYS A 37 23.09 8.29 -0.16
N ALA A 38 23.51 7.66 0.94
CA ALA A 38 24.28 6.41 0.93
C ALA A 38 23.45 5.19 0.42
N ARG A 39 22.12 5.22 0.56
CA ARG A 39 21.22 4.15 0.07
C ARG A 39 20.75 4.35 -1.38
N GLY A 40 21.20 5.39 -2.08
CA GLY A 40 20.70 5.73 -3.42
C GLY A 40 19.25 6.23 -3.40
N THR A 41 18.80 6.76 -2.27
CA THR A 41 17.42 7.18 -2.01
C THR A 41 17.35 8.67 -1.71
N ASP A 42 18.26 9.46 -2.29
CA ASP A 42 18.19 10.91 -2.13
C ASP A 42 16.85 11.39 -2.68
N LEU A 43 15.90 11.60 -1.76
CA LEU A 43 14.51 11.95 -2.03
C LEU A 43 14.41 13.33 -2.72
N ALA A 44 15.52 14.07 -2.77
CA ALA A 44 15.63 15.41 -3.29
C ALA A 44 16.68 15.53 -4.42
N ASP A 45 17.14 14.42 -5.04
CA ASP A 45 18.05 14.51 -6.20
C ASP A 45 17.36 15.24 -7.37
N PRO A 46 17.75 16.49 -7.69
CA PRO A 46 17.11 17.25 -8.74
C PRO A 46 17.39 16.68 -10.13
N ALA A 47 18.37 15.78 -10.28
CA ALA A 47 18.67 15.09 -11.54
C ALA A 47 17.71 13.92 -11.81
N ARG A 48 16.94 13.46 -10.82
CA ARG A 48 15.98 12.36 -10.95
C ARG A 48 14.70 12.66 -10.15
N PRO A 49 13.80 13.52 -10.68
CA PRO A 49 12.57 13.88 -9.98
C PRO A 49 11.76 12.61 -9.66
N ALA A 50 11.34 12.47 -8.42
CA ALA A 50 10.63 11.29 -7.93
C ALA A 50 9.12 11.54 -7.83
N LYS A 51 8.35 10.45 -7.83
CA LYS A 51 6.94 10.45 -7.48
C LYS A 51 6.76 10.18 -5.99
N HIS A 52 5.82 10.84 -5.35
CA HIS A 52 5.59 10.74 -3.91
C HIS A 52 4.25 10.08 -3.60
N VAL A 53 4.30 8.98 -2.86
CA VAL A 53 3.13 8.19 -2.42
C VAL A 53 3.04 8.25 -0.91
N LEU A 54 1.91 8.72 -0.39
CA LEU A 54 1.60 8.61 1.03
C LEU A 54 0.88 7.28 1.30
N LEU A 55 1.48 6.39 2.08
CA LEU A 55 0.85 5.14 2.53
C LEU A 55 0.24 5.35 3.92
N ILE A 56 -1.08 5.47 4.00
CA ILE A 56 -1.78 5.70 5.28
C ILE A 56 -2.17 4.36 5.89
N VAL A 57 -1.69 4.07 7.10
CA VAL A 57 -1.92 2.80 7.80
C VAL A 57 -2.60 3.01 9.14
N GLY A 58 -3.70 2.28 9.35
CA GLY A 58 -4.36 2.17 10.65
C GLY A 58 -3.85 0.95 11.43
N GLU A 59 -4.22 0.86 12.70
CA GLU A 59 -4.04 -0.36 13.49
C GLU A 59 -4.66 -1.58 12.77
N ASN A 60 -4.06 -2.75 12.95
CA ASN A 60 -4.46 -4.01 12.32
C ASN A 60 -4.43 -3.96 10.78
N PHE A 61 -3.52 -3.19 10.19
CA PHE A 61 -3.33 -3.22 8.74
C PHE A 61 -3.02 -4.63 8.24
N GLU A 62 -3.53 -4.97 7.05
CA GLU A 62 -3.24 -6.22 6.35
C GLU A 62 -1.78 -6.20 5.85
N GLU A 63 -0.98 -7.15 6.32
CA GLU A 63 0.48 -7.10 6.17
C GLU A 63 0.96 -7.42 4.74
N LEU A 64 0.19 -8.19 3.94
CA LEU A 64 0.51 -8.47 2.54
C LEU A 64 0.23 -7.25 1.65
N GLU A 65 -0.87 -6.54 1.88
CA GLU A 65 -1.20 -5.27 1.22
C GLU A 65 -0.16 -4.20 1.54
N PHE A 66 0.21 -4.07 2.82
CA PHE A 66 1.29 -3.18 3.25
C PHE A 66 2.64 -3.54 2.61
N ALA A 67 3.02 -4.82 2.63
CA ALA A 67 4.26 -5.31 2.05
C ALA A 67 4.30 -5.14 0.53
N ALA A 68 3.17 -5.23 -0.17
CA ALA A 68 3.11 -4.96 -1.59
C ALA A 68 3.43 -3.49 -1.89
N PHE A 69 2.79 -2.54 -1.21
CA PHE A 69 3.04 -1.12 -1.41
C PHE A 69 4.48 -0.74 -1.07
N THR A 70 4.98 -1.16 0.08
CA THR A 70 6.35 -0.81 0.50
C THR A 70 7.41 -1.57 -0.29
N GLY A 71 7.23 -2.87 -0.46
CA GLY A 71 8.17 -3.77 -1.11
C GLY A 71 8.32 -3.46 -2.60
N VAL A 72 7.24 -3.51 -3.39
CA VAL A 72 7.31 -3.34 -4.85
C VAL A 72 7.75 -1.92 -5.22
N LEU A 73 7.20 -0.88 -4.56
CA LEU A 73 7.58 0.50 -4.86
C LEU A 73 9.03 0.79 -4.48
N ALA A 74 9.58 0.17 -3.43
CA ALA A 74 10.98 0.39 -3.06
C ALA A 74 11.97 -0.02 -4.18
N TRP A 75 11.63 -1.02 -4.99
CA TRP A 75 12.47 -1.46 -6.10
C TRP A 75 12.55 -0.45 -7.26
N THR A 76 11.61 0.51 -7.34
CA THR A 76 11.70 1.64 -8.27
C THR A 76 12.80 2.63 -7.91
N ARG A 77 13.44 2.50 -6.73
CA ARG A 77 14.56 3.36 -6.33
C ARG A 77 15.93 2.69 -6.49
N VAL A 78 15.96 1.41 -6.86
CA VAL A 78 17.23 0.68 -6.99
C VAL A 78 18.01 1.21 -8.19
N TYR A 79 19.34 1.33 -8.05
CA TYR A 79 20.23 1.91 -9.07
C TYR A 79 20.09 1.28 -10.47
N SER A 80 19.76 -0.01 -10.55
CA SER A 80 19.57 -0.69 -11.82
C SER A 80 18.30 -0.27 -12.57
N PHE A 81 17.30 0.28 -11.88
CA PHE A 81 16.12 0.83 -12.52
C PHE A 81 16.41 2.25 -12.98
N LYS A 82 16.24 2.51 -14.28
CA LYS A 82 16.53 3.81 -14.91
C LYS A 82 15.32 4.74 -15.00
N GLY A 83 14.13 4.27 -14.63
CA GLY A 83 12.91 5.07 -14.69
C GLY A 83 12.75 6.05 -13.52
N THR A 84 11.57 6.64 -13.40
CA THR A 84 11.23 7.59 -12.34
C THR A 84 11.08 6.87 -10.99
N PRO A 85 11.83 7.23 -9.92
CA PRO A 85 11.67 6.62 -8.61
C PRO A 85 10.32 6.94 -8.00
N ILE A 86 9.82 6.02 -7.18
CA ILE A 86 8.65 6.25 -6.33
C ILE A 86 9.06 6.17 -4.86
N ASN A 87 8.85 7.28 -4.17
CA ASN A 87 9.09 7.44 -2.75
C ASN A 87 7.80 7.15 -2.00
N VAL A 88 7.89 6.30 -0.98
CA VAL A 88 6.77 5.98 -0.10
C VAL A 88 7.03 6.59 1.26
N THR A 89 6.10 7.41 1.74
CA THR A 89 6.06 7.91 3.11
C THR A 89 4.94 7.19 3.84
N VAL A 90 5.28 6.43 4.88
CA VAL A 90 4.32 5.70 5.71
C VAL A 90 3.78 6.64 6.78
N ALA A 91 2.49 6.96 6.71
CA ALA A 91 1.80 7.77 7.70
C ALA A 91 0.88 6.91 8.56
N GLY A 92 0.83 7.19 9.85
CA GLY A 92 -0.11 6.50 10.73
C GLY A 92 -0.57 7.33 11.93
N PHE A 93 -1.22 6.69 12.89
CA PHE A 93 -1.98 7.39 13.95
C PHE A 93 -1.38 7.27 15.34
N ASP A 94 -0.42 6.38 15.51
CA ASP A 94 0.29 6.13 16.75
C ASP A 94 1.78 5.94 16.43
N LYS A 95 2.67 6.19 17.41
CA LYS A 95 4.13 6.07 17.23
C LYS A 95 4.58 4.65 16.87
N VAL A 96 3.78 3.65 17.24
CA VAL A 96 3.98 2.24 16.89
C VAL A 96 2.64 1.67 16.49
N ILE A 97 2.58 1.06 15.31
CA ILE A 97 1.34 0.53 14.73
C ILE A 97 1.49 -0.98 14.57
N GLY A 98 0.51 -1.73 15.08
CA GLY A 98 0.46 -3.18 14.97
C GLY A 98 -0.27 -3.61 13.70
N GLY A 99 0.30 -4.56 12.95
CA GLY A 99 -0.34 -5.25 11.83
C GLY A 99 -1.17 -6.46 12.27
N MET A 100 -1.94 -7.04 11.36
CA MET A 100 -2.82 -8.19 11.64
C MET A 100 -2.06 -9.51 11.94
N GLY A 101 -0.79 -9.61 11.56
CA GLY A 101 0.07 -10.79 11.70
C GLY A 101 1.09 -10.70 12.85
N SER A 102 1.03 -9.63 13.66
CA SER A 102 1.94 -9.27 14.76
C SER A 102 3.15 -8.42 14.35
N MET A 103 3.20 -7.96 13.09
CA MET A 103 4.16 -6.93 12.68
C MET A 103 3.95 -5.67 13.54
N ARG A 104 5.05 -4.99 13.87
CA ARG A 104 5.03 -3.66 14.47
C ARG A 104 5.90 -2.75 13.66
N ILE A 105 5.35 -1.63 13.24
CA ILE A 105 6.07 -0.61 12.46
C ILE A 105 6.10 0.71 13.22
N VAL A 106 7.14 1.50 12.96
CA VAL A 106 7.20 2.92 13.31
C VAL A 106 6.91 3.67 12.01
N PRO A 107 5.81 4.44 11.90
CA PRO A 107 5.55 5.22 10.70
C PRO A 107 6.58 6.34 10.55
N ASP A 108 6.79 6.81 9.33
CA ASP A 108 7.68 7.95 9.05
C ASP A 108 7.12 9.25 9.62
N VAL A 109 5.78 9.39 9.62
CA VAL A 109 5.07 10.59 10.07
C VAL A 109 3.72 10.22 10.69
N LEU A 110 3.21 11.06 11.61
CA LEU A 110 1.83 10.93 12.06
C LEU A 110 0.88 11.67 11.11
N VAL A 111 -0.30 11.11 10.84
CA VAL A 111 -1.31 11.74 9.95
C VAL A 111 -1.67 13.15 10.41
N GLY A 112 -1.72 13.38 11.73
CA GLY A 112 -2.00 14.70 12.31
C GLY A 112 -0.85 15.72 12.20
N GLU A 113 0.34 15.30 11.76
CA GLU A 113 1.53 16.14 11.61
C GLU A 113 1.78 16.54 10.14
N LEU A 114 1.04 15.95 9.18
CA LEU A 114 1.15 16.29 7.77
C LEU A 114 0.74 17.75 7.52
N THR A 115 1.63 18.51 6.91
CA THR A 115 1.40 19.90 6.51
C THR A 115 0.68 19.97 5.16
N ASP A 116 0.04 21.11 4.89
CA ASP A 116 -0.58 21.36 3.59
C ASP A 116 0.41 21.24 2.44
N LYS A 117 1.63 21.73 2.62
CA LYS A 117 2.68 21.66 1.60
C LYS A 117 3.07 20.22 1.29
N GLU A 118 3.18 19.36 2.30
CA GLU A 118 3.46 17.94 2.10
C GLU A 118 2.32 17.27 1.34
N ILE A 119 1.06 17.50 1.74
CA ILE A 119 -0.12 16.96 1.05
C ILE A 119 -0.16 17.41 -0.42
N GLU A 120 0.11 18.70 -0.69
CA GLU A 120 0.15 19.24 -2.05
C GLU A 120 1.33 18.73 -2.89
N SER A 121 2.33 18.10 -2.29
CA SER A 121 3.44 17.47 -3.02
C SER A 121 3.17 16.02 -3.45
N LEU A 122 2.12 15.38 -2.92
CA LEU A 122 1.82 13.96 -3.16
C LEU A 122 1.30 13.69 -4.58
N ASP A 123 1.85 12.68 -5.26
CA ASP A 123 1.31 12.17 -6.52
C ASP A 123 0.24 11.07 -6.30
N ALA A 124 0.28 10.39 -5.15
CA ALA A 124 -0.72 9.39 -4.79
C ALA A 124 -0.94 9.26 -3.28
N VAL A 125 -2.09 8.70 -2.92
CA VAL A 125 -2.36 8.14 -1.59
C VAL A 125 -2.68 6.65 -1.74
N ALA A 126 -2.05 5.83 -0.92
CA ALA A 126 -2.29 4.40 -0.83
C ALA A 126 -2.83 4.04 0.55
N ILE A 127 -3.84 3.17 0.62
CA ILE A 127 -4.50 2.76 1.86
C ILE A 127 -4.75 1.24 1.83
N PRO A 128 -3.91 0.41 2.49
CA PRO A 128 -4.22 -0.98 2.77
C PRO A 128 -5.38 -1.07 3.77
N CYS A 129 -6.06 -2.21 3.83
CA CYS A 129 -7.17 -2.43 4.76
C CYS A 129 -6.68 -2.56 6.20
N SER A 130 -7.41 -1.94 7.13
CA SER A 130 -7.34 -2.24 8.55
C SER A 130 -8.37 -3.30 8.89
N VAL A 131 -7.91 -4.47 9.31
CA VAL A 131 -8.81 -5.59 9.64
C VAL A 131 -9.58 -5.28 10.93
N GLY A 132 -10.90 -5.17 10.78
CA GLY A 132 -11.83 -4.85 11.86
C GLY A 132 -12.06 -5.99 12.88
N PRO A 133 -13.05 -5.83 13.79
CA PRO A 133 -13.35 -6.83 14.80
C PRO A 133 -13.82 -8.16 14.19
N GLY A 134 -13.34 -9.27 14.75
CA GLY A 134 -13.47 -10.61 14.13
C GLY A 134 -12.23 -10.98 13.30
N ARG A 135 -12.17 -12.19 12.75
CA ARG A 135 -11.04 -12.68 11.92
C ARG A 135 -9.65 -12.54 12.59
N GLY A 136 -9.58 -12.73 13.91
CA GLY A 136 -8.32 -12.75 14.68
C GLY A 136 -7.92 -11.45 15.38
N ARG A 137 -8.80 -10.44 15.48
CA ARG A 137 -8.54 -9.16 16.18
C ARG A 137 -9.74 -8.60 16.96
N ARG A 138 -9.46 -7.63 17.85
CA ARG A 138 -10.34 -7.16 18.93
C ARG A 138 -10.93 -5.75 18.75
N THR A 139 -10.48 -4.93 17.79
CA THR A 139 -10.90 -3.51 17.66
C THR A 139 -11.18 -3.10 16.22
N GLY A 140 -12.08 -2.13 16.02
CA GLY A 140 -12.32 -1.44 14.74
C GLY A 140 -11.59 -0.08 14.62
N ARG A 141 -10.63 0.19 15.51
CA ARG A 141 -9.99 1.51 15.65
C ARG A 141 -9.22 1.92 14.39
N GLY A 142 -8.49 0.98 13.78
CA GLY A 142 -7.76 1.24 12.54
C GLY A 142 -8.67 1.72 11.42
N GLN A 143 -9.77 1.01 11.16
CA GLN A 143 -10.77 1.43 10.16
C GLN A 143 -11.36 2.81 10.50
N ALA A 144 -11.74 3.05 11.76
CA ALA A 144 -12.26 4.34 12.19
C ALA A 144 -11.26 5.50 11.98
N HIS A 145 -9.96 5.25 12.17
CA HIS A 145 -8.91 6.22 11.87
C HIS A 145 -8.77 6.48 10.36
N LEU A 146 -8.81 5.44 9.52
CA LEU A 146 -8.77 5.57 8.06
C LEU A 146 -9.97 6.34 7.50
N GLU A 147 -11.07 6.39 8.23
CA GLU A 147 -12.30 7.09 7.89
C GLU A 147 -12.43 8.47 8.56
N SER A 148 -11.40 8.88 9.30
CA SER A 148 -11.39 10.15 10.03
C SER A 148 -11.27 11.35 9.08
N LYS A 149 -11.77 12.52 9.53
CA LYS A 149 -11.76 13.76 8.75
C LYS A 149 -10.37 14.09 8.13
N PRO A 150 -9.24 13.99 8.85
CA PRO A 150 -7.92 14.24 8.27
C PRO A 150 -7.64 13.38 7.04
N VAL A 151 -7.94 12.07 7.10
CA VAL A 151 -7.73 11.16 5.96
C VAL A 151 -8.66 11.50 4.81
N LEU A 152 -9.95 11.75 5.10
CA LEU A 152 -10.93 12.13 4.09
C LEU A 152 -10.53 13.41 3.35
N ASP A 153 -9.98 14.39 4.06
CA ASP A 153 -9.50 15.64 3.46
C ASP A 153 -8.24 15.40 2.60
N ILE A 154 -7.30 14.59 3.07
CA ILE A 154 -6.09 14.23 2.30
C ILE A 154 -6.47 13.55 0.98
N VAL A 155 -7.31 12.51 1.02
CA VAL A 155 -7.68 11.78 -0.21
C VAL A 155 -8.44 12.67 -1.18
N LYS A 156 -9.33 13.55 -0.69
CA LYS A 156 -10.05 14.52 -1.54
C LYS A 156 -9.10 15.49 -2.21
N ARG A 157 -8.15 16.07 -1.47
CA ARG A 157 -7.20 17.05 -2.01
C ARG A 157 -6.28 16.43 -3.04
N VAL A 158 -5.70 15.28 -2.73
CA VAL A 158 -4.81 14.58 -3.67
C VAL A 158 -5.56 14.17 -4.93
N HIS A 159 -6.78 13.64 -4.81
CA HIS A 159 -7.59 13.28 -5.95
C HIS A 159 -8.01 14.49 -6.80
N ALA A 160 -8.41 15.61 -6.16
CA ALA A 160 -8.87 16.82 -6.84
C ALA A 160 -7.80 17.45 -7.74
N LYS A 161 -6.52 17.33 -7.39
CA LYS A 161 -5.40 17.78 -8.24
C LYS A 161 -4.91 16.73 -9.25
N GLY A 162 -5.63 15.62 -9.42
CA GLY A 162 -5.31 14.56 -10.37
C GLY A 162 -4.34 13.50 -9.84
N GLY A 163 -4.10 13.42 -8.54
CA GLY A 163 -3.35 12.33 -7.92
C GLY A 163 -4.10 10.99 -7.97
N VAL A 164 -3.37 9.90 -7.78
CA VAL A 164 -3.95 8.54 -7.75
C VAL A 164 -4.37 8.19 -6.33
N ILE A 165 -5.55 7.59 -6.13
CA ILE A 165 -5.94 7.02 -4.84
C ILE A 165 -6.03 5.51 -4.96
N ALA A 166 -5.15 4.79 -4.27
CA ALA A 166 -5.09 3.33 -4.31
C ALA A 166 -5.60 2.75 -2.98
N THR A 167 -6.73 2.06 -3.01
CA THR A 167 -7.29 1.37 -1.84
C THR A 167 -7.34 -0.13 -2.07
N MET A 168 -7.05 -0.90 -1.03
CA MET A 168 -7.11 -2.36 -1.07
C MET A 168 -8.06 -2.88 0.01
N CYS A 169 -8.75 -3.98 -0.32
CA CYS A 169 -9.75 -4.59 0.56
C CYS A 169 -10.62 -3.47 1.19
N CYS A 170 -11.05 -3.59 2.44
CA CYS A 170 -12.04 -2.75 3.11
C CYS A 170 -11.80 -1.22 3.05
N SER A 171 -10.59 -0.75 2.73
CA SER A 171 -10.26 0.69 2.67
C SER A 171 -10.98 1.49 1.58
N ARG A 172 -11.75 0.84 0.69
CA ARG A 172 -12.69 1.56 -0.19
C ARG A 172 -13.73 2.36 0.60
N GLU A 173 -14.04 1.96 1.82
CA GLU A 173 -15.02 2.64 2.68
C GLU A 173 -14.58 4.07 3.00
N THR A 174 -13.27 4.32 3.08
CA THR A 174 -12.69 5.67 3.12
C THR A 174 -13.12 6.51 1.91
N LEU A 175 -13.09 5.93 0.71
CA LEU A 175 -13.52 6.61 -0.52
C LEU A 175 -15.03 6.86 -0.53
N ALA A 176 -15.81 5.92 0.00
CA ALA A 176 -17.26 6.06 0.15
C ALA A 176 -17.58 7.28 1.02
N LYS A 177 -16.95 7.37 2.19
CA LYS A 177 -17.11 8.48 3.14
C LYS A 177 -16.53 9.80 2.61
N ALA A 178 -15.50 9.73 1.78
CA ALA A 178 -14.97 10.89 1.08
C ALA A 178 -15.88 11.37 -0.07
N GLY A 179 -16.92 10.62 -0.45
CA GLY A 179 -17.77 10.96 -1.60
C GLY A 179 -17.05 10.83 -2.94
N LEU A 180 -16.00 10.02 -3.01
CA LEU A 180 -15.17 9.82 -4.20
C LEU A 180 -15.56 8.57 -5.00
N LEU A 181 -16.31 7.63 -4.41
CA LEU A 181 -16.80 6.46 -5.13
C LEU A 181 -17.97 6.83 -6.04
N LYS A 182 -17.84 6.49 -7.31
CA LYS A 182 -18.95 6.46 -8.27
C LYS A 182 -19.63 5.09 -8.25
N PRO A 183 -20.84 4.95 -8.84
CA PRO A 183 -21.50 3.66 -8.95
C PRO A 183 -20.62 2.58 -9.60
N GLU A 184 -19.77 2.95 -10.55
CA GLU A 184 -18.88 2.02 -11.25
C GLU A 184 -17.75 1.50 -10.35
N ASP A 185 -17.32 2.28 -9.36
CA ASP A 185 -16.33 1.85 -8.37
C ASP A 185 -16.87 0.78 -7.42
N THR A 186 -18.20 0.68 -7.29
CA THR A 186 -18.88 -0.35 -6.47
C THR A 186 -18.82 -1.76 -7.03
N GLN A 187 -18.28 -1.91 -8.25
CA GLN A 187 -18.16 -3.19 -8.92
C GLN A 187 -17.05 -4.06 -8.32
N CYS A 188 -16.00 -3.49 -7.72
CA CYS A 188 -14.98 -4.27 -7.00
C CYS A 188 -15.50 -4.75 -5.63
N ARG A 189 -16.12 -5.94 -5.57
CA ARG A 189 -16.72 -6.46 -4.35
C ARG A 189 -15.77 -7.42 -3.61
N TYR A 190 -15.64 -7.28 -2.29
CA TYR A 190 -14.82 -8.18 -1.47
C TYR A 190 -15.35 -9.61 -1.43
N TRP A 191 -14.42 -10.55 -1.33
CA TRP A 191 -14.75 -11.94 -1.07
C TRP A 191 -15.31 -12.09 0.36
N THR A 192 -16.63 -12.05 0.47
CA THR A 192 -17.36 -12.38 1.70
C THR A 192 -18.32 -13.53 1.40
N GLU A 193 -18.38 -14.52 2.29
CA GLU A 193 -19.19 -15.73 2.09
C GLU A 193 -20.68 -15.42 1.86
N ALA A 194 -21.18 -14.29 2.39
CA ALA A 194 -22.56 -13.84 2.25
C ALA A 194 -22.98 -13.47 0.81
N LYS A 195 -22.04 -13.38 -0.16
CA LYS A 195 -22.31 -12.80 -1.49
C LYS A 195 -22.12 -13.76 -2.66
N LYS A 196 -21.89 -15.06 -2.42
CA LYS A 196 -21.77 -16.06 -3.49
C LYS A 196 -23.03 -16.17 -4.38
N ASN A 197 -24.20 -15.78 -3.86
CA ASN A 197 -25.51 -15.97 -4.51
C ASN A 197 -26.20 -14.68 -4.98
N ASP A 198 -25.48 -13.57 -5.15
CA ASP A 198 -26.08 -12.32 -5.66
C ASP A 198 -26.26 -12.40 -7.20
N ALA A 199 -27.50 -12.49 -7.66
CA ALA A 199 -27.86 -12.60 -9.07
C ALA A 199 -27.60 -11.29 -9.87
N SER A 200 -27.24 -10.18 -9.22
CA SER A 200 -26.90 -8.93 -9.89
C SER A 200 -25.42 -8.85 -10.35
N ARG A 201 -24.68 -9.96 -10.32
CA ARG A 201 -23.26 -10.01 -10.73
C ARG A 201 -23.11 -9.82 -12.24
N SER A 202 -22.45 -8.75 -12.66
CA SER A 202 -21.96 -8.56 -14.03
C SER A 202 -20.51 -9.05 -14.14
N SER A 203 -20.02 -9.32 -15.36
CA SER A 203 -18.61 -9.73 -15.59
C SER A 203 -17.59 -8.66 -15.16
N ALA A 204 -17.97 -7.39 -15.12
CA ALA A 204 -17.15 -6.31 -14.57
C ALA A 204 -17.12 -6.29 -13.03
N ALA A 205 -18.14 -6.88 -12.37
CA ALA A 205 -18.17 -7.08 -10.92
C ALA A 205 -17.25 -8.21 -10.43
N ASP A 206 -16.64 -8.97 -11.35
CA ASP A 206 -15.75 -10.09 -11.07
C ASP A 206 -14.26 -9.75 -11.27
N ALA A 207 -13.94 -8.53 -11.77
CA ALA A 207 -12.56 -8.11 -11.90
C ALA A 207 -11.94 -7.86 -10.51
N PRO A 208 -10.84 -8.53 -10.15
CA PRO A 208 -10.23 -8.40 -8.84
C PRO A 208 -9.55 -7.03 -8.61
N ILE A 209 -9.29 -6.28 -9.69
CA ILE A 209 -8.82 -4.89 -9.64
C ILE A 209 -9.72 -4.04 -10.55
N VAL A 210 -10.23 -2.93 -10.01
CA VAL A 210 -11.02 -1.94 -10.75
C VAL A 210 -10.31 -0.59 -10.70
N VAL A 211 -10.23 0.07 -11.84
CA VAL A 211 -9.66 1.40 -11.99
C VAL A 211 -10.70 2.33 -12.60
N SER A 212 -11.04 3.40 -11.89
CA SER A 212 -11.96 4.45 -12.38
C SER A 212 -11.44 5.80 -11.94
N ASN A 213 -11.39 6.78 -12.84
CA ASN A 213 -11.06 8.16 -12.48
C ASN A 213 -9.82 8.31 -11.56
N ARG A 214 -8.74 7.56 -11.86
CA ARG A 214 -7.49 7.49 -11.07
C ARG A 214 -7.66 6.95 -9.63
N ILE A 215 -8.73 6.22 -9.38
CA ILE A 215 -8.95 5.45 -8.16
C ILE A 215 -8.72 3.97 -8.49
N ILE A 216 -7.94 3.28 -7.66
CA ILE A 216 -7.74 1.83 -7.71
C ILE A 216 -8.48 1.23 -6.51
N SER A 217 -9.31 0.22 -6.77
CA SER A 217 -9.96 -0.61 -5.75
C SER A 217 -9.70 -2.09 -6.04
N THR A 218 -9.51 -2.90 -4.99
CA THR A 218 -9.20 -4.33 -5.13
C THR A 218 -10.08 -5.23 -4.26
N MET A 219 -10.20 -6.50 -4.66
CA MET A 219 -11.02 -7.51 -3.98
C MET A 219 -10.37 -8.05 -2.69
N GLY A 220 -9.07 -7.87 -2.50
CA GLY A 220 -8.35 -8.35 -1.31
C GLY A 220 -6.85 -8.59 -1.54
N PRO A 221 -6.16 -9.19 -0.56
CA PRO A 221 -4.70 -9.30 -0.54
C PRO A 221 -4.11 -10.20 -1.64
N ALA A 222 -4.93 -11.06 -2.25
CA ALA A 222 -4.50 -11.98 -3.32
C ALA A 222 -3.97 -11.26 -4.57
N VAL A 223 -4.31 -9.97 -4.75
CA VAL A 223 -3.92 -9.16 -5.92
C VAL A 223 -3.12 -7.91 -5.54
N SER A 224 -2.56 -7.84 -4.33
CA SER A 224 -1.90 -6.64 -3.80
C SER A 224 -0.76 -6.17 -4.70
N TRP A 225 0.14 -7.08 -5.10
CA TRP A 225 1.31 -6.68 -5.90
C TRP A 225 0.91 -6.27 -7.32
N GLN A 226 -0.08 -6.92 -7.95
CA GLN A 226 -0.60 -6.50 -9.25
C GLN A 226 -1.27 -5.12 -9.16
N SER A 227 -1.97 -4.83 -8.07
CA SER A 227 -2.56 -3.51 -7.84
C SER A 227 -1.50 -2.41 -7.65
N VAL A 228 -0.36 -2.72 -7.03
CA VAL A 228 0.78 -1.79 -6.99
C VAL A 228 1.36 -1.57 -8.38
N MET A 229 1.40 -2.59 -9.24
CA MET A 229 1.82 -2.42 -10.63
C MET A 229 0.86 -1.52 -11.44
N VAL A 230 -0.44 -1.60 -11.17
CA VAL A 230 -1.42 -0.65 -11.72
C VAL A 230 -1.16 0.78 -11.22
N LEU A 231 -0.80 0.95 -9.94
CA LEU A 231 -0.39 2.26 -9.41
C LEU A 231 0.86 2.79 -10.12
N ILE A 232 1.88 1.96 -10.33
CA ILE A 232 3.10 2.33 -11.07
C ILE A 232 2.74 2.76 -12.50
N GLU A 233 1.89 2.02 -13.21
CA GLU A 233 1.41 2.40 -14.55
C GLU A 233 0.70 3.75 -14.55
N LEU A 234 -0.17 4.04 -13.57
CA LEU A 234 -0.90 5.32 -13.48
C LEU A 234 -0.01 6.52 -13.11
N LEU A 235 1.12 6.27 -12.46
CA LEU A 235 2.08 7.31 -12.06
C LEU A 235 3.16 7.55 -13.11
N LEU A 236 3.66 6.49 -13.75
CA LEU A 236 4.85 6.54 -14.62
C LEU A 236 4.53 6.30 -16.10
N GLY A 237 3.34 5.81 -16.41
CA GLY A 237 2.95 5.36 -17.73
C GLY A 237 3.33 3.90 -18.02
N ARG A 238 2.66 3.33 -19.03
CA ARG A 238 2.80 1.92 -19.43
C ARG A 238 4.23 1.52 -19.80
N GLU A 239 4.94 2.40 -20.50
CA GLU A 239 6.29 2.11 -20.98
C GLU A 239 7.27 1.93 -19.80
N GLN A 240 7.29 2.87 -18.85
CA GLN A 240 8.15 2.77 -17.67
C GLN A 240 7.73 1.60 -16.76
N ALA A 241 6.43 1.31 -16.63
CA ALA A 241 5.97 0.15 -15.88
C ALA A 241 6.42 -1.17 -16.52
N ALA A 242 6.37 -1.28 -17.86
CA ALA A 242 6.85 -2.45 -18.58
C ALA A 242 8.38 -2.61 -18.48
N ASP A 243 9.13 -1.50 -18.59
CA ASP A 243 10.58 -1.51 -18.40
C ASP A 243 10.97 -1.92 -16.97
N PHE A 244 10.23 -1.45 -15.96
CA PHE A 244 10.43 -1.87 -14.58
C PHE A 244 10.32 -3.39 -14.40
N VAL A 245 9.29 -4.00 -15.00
CA VAL A 245 9.11 -5.46 -14.96
C VAL A 245 10.27 -6.18 -15.62
N LYS A 246 10.67 -5.71 -16.81
CA LYS A 246 11.76 -6.32 -17.59
C LYS A 246 13.12 -6.22 -16.91
N THR A 247 13.38 -5.11 -16.23
CA THR A 247 14.70 -4.79 -15.66
C THR A 247 14.84 -5.16 -14.18
N CYS A 248 13.76 -5.63 -13.53
CA CYS A 248 13.76 -6.02 -12.12
C CYS A 248 13.43 -7.52 -11.91
N PRO A 249 14.29 -8.45 -12.38
CA PRO A 249 14.04 -9.88 -12.26
C PRO A 249 14.02 -10.38 -10.80
N TRP A 250 14.58 -9.60 -9.86
CA TRP A 250 14.53 -9.91 -8.43
C TRP A 250 13.13 -9.81 -7.84
N VAL A 251 12.27 -8.97 -8.42
CA VAL A 251 10.88 -8.80 -7.99
C VAL A 251 9.95 -9.67 -8.81
N PHE A 252 10.17 -9.76 -10.11
CA PHE A 252 9.19 -10.37 -11.05
C PHE A 252 9.58 -11.78 -11.52
N GLY A 253 10.74 -12.28 -11.08
CA GLY A 253 11.31 -13.54 -11.55
C GLY A 253 11.97 -13.42 -12.92
N GLN A 254 12.67 -14.47 -13.33
CA GLN A 254 13.39 -14.51 -14.61
C GLN A 254 12.59 -15.19 -15.74
N ARG A 255 11.52 -15.92 -15.40
CA ARG A 255 10.79 -16.83 -16.31
C ARG A 255 9.27 -16.73 -16.13
N ASP A 256 8.71 -15.52 -16.19
CA ASP A 256 7.27 -15.26 -16.03
C ASP A 256 6.65 -15.88 -14.76
N GLU A 257 7.45 -16.04 -13.70
CA GLU A 257 7.07 -16.73 -12.46
C GLU A 257 5.98 -15.96 -11.70
N LEU A 258 6.00 -14.63 -11.81
CA LEU A 258 4.98 -13.74 -11.28
C LEU A 258 4.22 -13.11 -12.44
N THR A 259 3.16 -13.78 -12.90
CA THR A 259 2.36 -13.27 -14.01
C THR A 259 1.47 -12.10 -13.57
N LEU A 260 1.49 -11.02 -14.35
CA LEU A 260 0.59 -9.86 -14.22
C LEU A 260 -0.83 -10.14 -14.77
N LYS A 261 -1.14 -11.40 -15.11
CA LYS A 261 -2.36 -11.81 -15.83
C LYS A 261 -3.57 -11.88 -14.90
N VAL A 262 -3.87 -10.76 -14.26
CA VAL A 262 -5.05 -10.56 -13.43
C VAL A 262 -5.98 -9.60 -14.19
N PRO A 263 -7.28 -9.93 -14.38
CA PRO A 263 -8.20 -9.02 -15.04
C PRO A 263 -8.25 -7.66 -14.31
N VAL A 264 -7.94 -6.59 -15.02
CA VAL A 264 -8.09 -5.22 -14.55
C VAL A 264 -9.23 -4.58 -15.33
N HIS A 265 -10.28 -4.15 -14.63
CA HIS A 265 -11.39 -3.45 -15.26
C HIS A 265 -11.14 -1.94 -15.21
N HIS A 266 -10.87 -1.33 -16.36
CA HIS A 266 -10.82 0.12 -16.51
C HIS A 266 -12.23 0.64 -16.85
N VAL A 267 -12.81 1.43 -15.96
CA VAL A 267 -14.10 2.07 -16.20
C VAL A 267 -13.91 3.16 -17.26
N THR A 268 -14.50 2.97 -18.43
CA THR A 268 -14.54 3.99 -19.47
C THR A 268 -15.63 5.01 -19.13
N THR A 269 -15.24 6.26 -18.89
CA THR A 269 -16.21 7.35 -18.80
C THR A 269 -16.80 7.58 -20.18
N THR A 270 -18.01 7.10 -20.42
CA THR A 270 -18.85 7.65 -21.49
C THR A 270 -19.12 9.11 -21.14
N LYS A 271 -18.58 10.04 -21.93
CA LYS A 271 -18.99 11.44 -21.86
C LYS A 271 -20.50 11.46 -22.13
N ARG A 272 -21.30 11.77 -21.10
CA ARG A 272 -22.65 12.28 -21.26
C ARG A 272 -22.58 13.80 -21.34
#